data_AF-A0A3R7AQB8-F1
#
_entry.id   AF-A0A3R7AQB8-F1
#
_cell.length_a   1.000
_cell.length_b   1.000
_cell.length_c   1.000
_cell.angle_alpha   90.00
_cell.angle_beta   90.00
_cell.angle_gamma   90.00
#
_symmetry.space_group_name_H-M   'P 1'
#
loop_
_entity.id
_entity.type
_entity.pdbx_description
1 polymer ?
#
loop_
_entity_poly.entity_id
_entity_poly.type
_entity_poly.pdbx_seq_one_letter_code
_entity_poly.pdbx_strand_id
1 'polypeptide(L)'
;MSSYGNALLDTLPPHSVLLSYTDINWNSVRYLQECEHKRPDVTHLNFQLMPYSWFSRQHDLYPGITFPQLIQGVSTERGSKGFEQLMRRFVMQNMYAINMYLDLHAVVCHMTMPTYAKWNKESKTLFQMYNQSFALAHSAKYPHGSWEYVARKIYFDGLYQKALHSLQYWIDRTAKKGKDVTYDDLDGYMFGLRDIVKALNGIYHVALPVQCVTYPRKDIVKNLALTYVRYHGALVLAEHQPQRDLPISKQLIHDVKVEAVRISNEFIELSPKDKDLEVFQTFVDTADDPEAATAAAKKAKKSSKKKKKARPHQVVDEEL
;
A
#
# COMPACT_ATOMS: atom_id res chain seq x y z
N MET A 1 6.57 19.87 9.41
CA MET A 1 5.14 20.22 9.46
C MET A 1 4.81 21.42 8.58
N SER A 2 5.55 22.54 8.65
CA SER A 2 5.26 23.73 7.83
C SER A 2 5.14 23.44 6.32
N SER A 3 6.07 22.70 5.71
CA SER A 3 5.96 22.35 4.27
C SER A 3 4.71 21.52 3.92
N TYR A 4 4.25 20.67 4.82
CA TYR A 4 3.03 19.86 4.62
C TYR A 4 1.78 20.72 4.68
N GLY A 5 1.67 21.60 5.70
CA GLY A 5 0.54 22.52 5.82
C GLY A 5 0.48 23.53 4.67
N ASN A 6 1.62 24.05 4.20
CA ASN A 6 1.68 24.93 3.03
C ASN A 6 1.19 24.19 1.78
N ALA A 7 1.69 22.97 1.53
CA ALA A 7 1.24 22.17 0.38
C ALA A 7 -0.28 21.91 0.42
N LEU A 8 -0.87 21.71 1.60
CA LEU A 8 -2.32 21.54 1.73
C LEU A 8 -3.06 22.84 1.40
N LEU A 9 -2.67 23.96 2.03
CA LEU A 9 -3.32 25.25 1.86
C LEU A 9 -3.18 25.81 0.43
N ASP A 10 -2.02 25.67 -0.20
CA ASP A 10 -1.72 26.22 -1.53
C ASP A 10 -2.59 25.61 -2.64
N THR A 11 -3.11 24.40 -2.42
CA THR A 11 -3.99 23.72 -3.39
C THR A 11 -5.45 24.14 -3.30
N LEU A 12 -5.84 24.82 -2.22
CA LEU A 12 -7.23 25.20 -1.96
C LEU A 12 -7.57 26.54 -2.63
N PRO A 13 -8.71 26.64 -3.34
CA PRO A 13 -9.17 27.91 -3.88
C PRO A 13 -9.42 28.96 -2.78
N PRO A 14 -9.45 30.26 -3.16
CA PRO A 14 -9.82 31.34 -2.25
C PRO A 14 -11.20 31.13 -1.63
N HIS A 15 -11.36 31.52 -0.36
CA HIS A 15 -12.64 31.47 0.37
C HIS A 15 -13.28 30.07 0.43
N SER A 16 -12.44 29.03 0.46
CA SER A 16 -12.88 27.65 0.57
C SER A 16 -12.98 27.21 2.04
N VAL A 17 -13.70 26.12 2.27
CA VAL A 17 -13.80 25.47 3.59
C VAL A 17 -13.04 24.15 3.55
N LEU A 18 -11.97 24.04 4.32
CA LEU A 18 -11.22 22.80 4.53
C LEU A 18 -11.83 22.02 5.70
N LEU A 19 -12.24 20.79 5.44
CA LEU A 19 -12.76 19.86 6.44
C LEU A 19 -11.71 18.77 6.71
N SER A 20 -10.99 18.92 7.81
CA SER A 20 -9.96 17.96 8.24
C SER A 20 -10.49 16.97 9.27
N TYR A 21 -9.94 15.76 9.33
CA TYR A 21 -10.29 14.80 10.37
C TYR A 21 -9.17 14.55 11.37
N THR A 22 -7.92 14.54 10.91
CA THR A 22 -6.78 14.19 11.77
C THR A 22 -6.17 15.40 12.46
N ASP A 23 -5.54 15.13 13.61
CA ASP A 23 -4.77 16.11 14.38
C ASP A 23 -3.60 16.71 13.58
N ILE A 24 -2.95 15.92 12.73
CA ILE A 24 -1.83 16.40 11.90
C ILE A 24 -2.29 17.48 10.91
N ASN A 25 -3.46 17.31 10.30
CA ASN A 25 -4.04 18.28 9.39
C ASN A 25 -4.51 19.52 10.16
N TRP A 26 -5.19 19.29 11.28
CA TRP A 26 -5.67 20.35 12.16
C TRP A 26 -4.54 21.25 12.65
N ASN A 27 -3.54 20.68 13.32
CA ASN A 27 -2.46 21.43 13.96
C ASN A 27 -1.53 22.09 12.95
N SER A 28 -1.21 21.42 11.84
CA SER A 28 -0.31 21.98 10.83
C SER A 28 -0.91 23.23 10.17
N VAL A 29 -2.19 23.18 9.77
CA VAL A 29 -2.86 24.32 9.15
C VAL A 29 -3.14 25.41 10.17
N ARG A 30 -3.63 25.05 11.37
CA ARG A 30 -3.91 26.03 12.42
C ARG A 30 -2.67 26.80 12.84
N TYR A 31 -1.51 26.14 12.94
CA TYR A 31 -0.24 26.85 13.18
C TYR A 31 0.06 27.87 12.08
N LEU A 32 -0.08 27.49 10.81
CA LEU A 32 0.16 28.40 9.68
C LEU A 32 -0.82 29.58 9.66
N GLN A 33 -2.09 29.36 10.01
CA GLN A 33 -3.11 30.41 10.02
C GLN A 33 -2.97 31.34 11.23
N GLU A 34 -2.80 30.79 12.44
CA GLU A 34 -2.80 31.57 13.68
C GLU A 34 -1.44 32.22 13.97
N CYS A 35 -0.34 31.52 13.69
CA CYS A 35 1.01 32.00 14.00
C CYS A 35 1.71 32.67 12.82
N GLU A 36 1.49 32.18 11.60
CA GLU A 36 2.15 32.71 10.38
C GLU A 36 1.20 33.52 9.48
N HIS A 37 -0.09 33.64 9.83
CA HIS A 37 -1.11 34.37 9.07
C HIS A 37 -1.20 33.96 7.58
N LYS A 38 -0.93 32.70 7.28
CA LYS A 38 -1.02 32.12 5.94
C LYS A 38 -2.46 31.74 5.61
N ARG A 39 -2.95 32.17 4.44
CA ARG A 39 -4.29 31.83 3.92
C ARG A 39 -5.42 31.98 4.96
N PRO A 40 -5.57 33.17 5.58
CA PRO A 40 -6.68 33.43 6.52
C PRO A 40 -8.05 33.45 5.81
N ASP A 41 -8.06 33.47 4.48
CA ASP A 41 -9.26 33.37 3.65
C ASP A 41 -9.89 31.96 3.65
N VAL A 42 -9.12 30.91 3.98
CA VAL A 42 -9.61 29.54 4.01
C VAL A 42 -10.16 29.23 5.41
N THR A 43 -11.44 28.87 5.49
CA THR A 43 -12.03 28.42 6.74
C THR A 43 -11.64 26.99 7.02
N HIS A 44 -11.06 26.72 8.19
CA HIS A 44 -10.64 25.38 8.57
C HIS A 44 -11.52 24.80 9.68
N LEU A 45 -12.10 23.62 9.46
CA LEU A 45 -12.88 22.88 10.44
C LEU A 45 -12.27 21.50 10.70
N ASN A 46 -12.42 21.03 11.94
CA ASN A 46 -12.02 19.67 12.35
C ASN A 46 -13.26 18.81 12.62
N PHE A 47 -13.51 17.85 11.72
CA PHE A 47 -14.61 16.90 11.85
C PHE A 47 -14.50 15.99 13.06
N GLN A 48 -13.30 15.60 13.47
CA GLN A 48 -13.13 14.77 14.67
C GLN A 48 -13.60 15.48 15.94
N LEU A 49 -13.58 16.82 15.95
CA LEU A 49 -14.01 17.62 17.09
C LEU A 49 -15.50 17.98 17.07
N MET A 50 -16.14 18.01 15.89
CA MET A 50 -17.56 18.38 15.76
C MET A 50 -18.55 17.56 16.62
N PRO A 51 -18.34 16.25 16.86
CA PRO A 51 -19.22 15.46 17.74
C PRO A 51 -19.25 15.93 19.19
N TYR A 52 -18.23 16.67 19.67
CA TYR A 52 -18.21 17.11 21.05
C TYR A 52 -19.27 18.18 21.31
N SER A 53 -20.00 18.04 22.41
CA SER A 53 -21.04 19.00 22.82
C SER A 53 -20.52 20.43 22.92
N TRP A 54 -19.29 20.61 23.40
CA TRP A 54 -18.66 21.93 23.52
C TRP A 54 -18.35 22.60 22.17
N PHE A 55 -18.27 21.85 21.08
CA PHE A 55 -17.97 22.40 19.75
C PHE A 55 -19.07 23.34 19.27
N SER A 56 -20.32 23.07 19.68
CA SER A 56 -21.48 23.94 19.39
C SER A 56 -21.29 25.40 19.80
N ARG A 57 -20.46 25.66 20.82
CA ARG A 57 -20.13 27.01 21.30
C ARG A 57 -19.23 27.79 20.33
N GLN A 58 -18.64 27.11 19.34
CA GLN A 58 -17.76 27.70 18.33
C GLN A 58 -18.49 27.96 17.02
N HIS A 59 -19.76 27.55 16.88
CA HIS A 59 -20.49 27.68 15.61
C HIS A 59 -20.56 29.14 15.13
N ASP A 60 -20.69 30.09 16.06
CA ASP A 60 -20.76 31.52 15.76
C ASP A 60 -19.46 32.07 15.13
N LEU A 61 -18.34 31.36 15.27
CA LEU A 61 -17.07 31.72 14.64
C LEU A 61 -17.03 31.43 13.13
N TYR A 62 -18.01 30.69 12.60
CA TYR A 62 -18.02 30.22 11.22
C TYR A 62 -19.25 30.74 10.47
N PRO A 63 -19.30 32.05 10.15
CA PRO A 63 -20.42 32.63 9.43
C PRO A 63 -20.57 31.98 8.04
N GLY A 64 -21.81 31.68 7.65
CA GLY A 64 -22.12 31.03 6.38
C GLY A 64 -22.06 29.49 6.40
N ILE A 65 -21.67 28.88 7.52
CA ILE A 65 -21.71 27.42 7.68
C ILE A 65 -22.94 27.02 8.50
N THR A 66 -23.74 26.11 7.94
CA THR A 66 -24.92 25.54 8.63
C THR A 66 -24.53 24.24 9.33
N PHE A 67 -24.48 24.25 10.65
CA PHE A 67 -24.14 23.05 11.43
C PHE A 67 -25.36 22.15 11.68
N PRO A 68 -25.26 20.82 11.48
CA PRO A 68 -26.32 19.89 11.82
C PRO A 68 -26.46 19.74 13.33
N GLN A 69 -27.70 19.51 13.80
CA GLN A 69 -27.93 19.13 15.19
C GLN A 69 -27.28 17.77 15.50
N LEU A 70 -26.59 17.68 16.63
CA LEU A 70 -25.99 16.45 17.13
C LEU A 70 -27.09 15.41 17.41
N ILE A 71 -26.87 14.18 16.96
CA ILE A 71 -27.77 13.04 17.18
C ILE A 71 -27.29 12.20 18.34
N GLN A 72 -28.21 11.47 18.96
CA GLN A 72 -27.87 10.47 19.97
C GLN A 72 -26.99 9.37 19.35
N GLY A 73 -25.87 9.05 19.99
CA GLY A 73 -24.90 8.07 19.48
C GLY A 73 -23.88 8.63 18.48
N VAL A 74 -23.79 9.96 18.33
CA VAL A 74 -22.66 10.58 17.63
C VAL A 74 -21.36 10.24 18.35
N SER A 75 -20.32 9.89 17.60
CA SER A 75 -19.03 9.49 18.14
C SER A 75 -17.92 10.20 17.37
N THR A 76 -16.76 10.34 18.02
CA THR A 76 -15.53 10.82 17.39
C THR A 76 -14.81 9.71 16.63
N GLU A 77 -15.24 8.46 16.81
CA GLU A 77 -14.64 7.29 16.16
C GLU A 77 -14.93 7.28 14.66
N ARG A 78 -13.85 7.21 13.89
CA ARG A 78 -13.89 7.16 12.43
C ARG A 78 -14.64 5.91 11.97
N GLY A 79 -15.64 6.08 11.10
CA GLY A 79 -16.45 4.97 10.58
C GLY A 79 -17.54 4.46 11.51
N SER A 80 -17.75 5.12 12.66
CA SER A 80 -18.96 4.87 13.45
C SER A 80 -20.18 5.40 12.70
N LYS A 81 -21.32 4.68 12.78
CA LYS A 81 -22.58 5.10 12.13
C LYS A 81 -23.01 6.51 12.53
N GLY A 82 -22.78 6.91 13.79
CA GLY A 82 -23.10 8.24 14.28
C GLY A 82 -22.24 9.32 13.63
N PHE A 83 -20.94 9.08 13.48
CA PHE A 83 -20.03 9.99 12.80
C PHE A 83 -20.36 10.14 11.31
N GLU A 84 -20.63 9.02 10.62
CA GLU A 84 -21.03 9.03 9.21
C GLU A 84 -22.31 9.83 8.96
N GLN A 85 -23.31 9.68 9.84
CA GLN A 85 -24.55 10.47 9.76
C GLN A 85 -24.29 11.96 9.99
N LEU A 86 -23.43 12.32 10.94
CA LEU A 86 -23.05 13.71 11.19
C LEU A 86 -22.39 14.32 9.94
N MET A 87 -21.37 13.65 9.41
CA MET A 87 -20.64 14.11 8.22
C MET A 87 -21.58 14.23 7.01
N ARG A 88 -22.43 13.23 6.76
CA ARG A 88 -23.41 13.27 5.67
C ARG A 88 -24.36 14.46 5.82
N ARG A 89 -24.90 14.71 7.02
CA ARG A 89 -25.82 15.83 7.25
C ARG A 89 -25.11 17.17 7.05
N PHE A 90 -23.90 17.32 7.56
CA PHE A 90 -23.10 18.53 7.37
C PHE A 90 -22.85 18.81 5.89
N VAL A 91 -22.39 17.81 5.13
CA VAL A 91 -22.14 17.97 3.69
C VAL A 91 -23.43 18.32 2.96
N MET A 92 -24.52 17.58 3.21
CA MET A 92 -25.82 17.84 2.55
C MET A 92 -26.37 19.24 2.83
N GLN A 93 -26.14 19.79 4.02
CA GLN A 93 -26.60 21.14 4.39
C GLN A 93 -25.78 22.25 3.75
N ASN A 94 -24.53 21.98 3.36
CA ASN A 94 -23.58 23.00 2.95
C ASN A 94 -23.08 22.86 1.50
N MET A 95 -23.31 21.72 0.84
CA MET A 95 -22.70 21.38 -0.46
C MET A 95 -23.02 22.32 -1.61
N TYR A 96 -24.13 23.06 -1.53
CA TYR A 96 -24.50 24.05 -2.55
C TYR A 96 -24.20 25.49 -2.14
N ALA A 97 -23.85 25.71 -0.87
CA ALA A 97 -23.66 27.05 -0.30
C ALA A 97 -22.18 27.43 -0.20
N ILE A 98 -21.29 26.45 -0.02
CA ILE A 98 -19.87 26.69 0.22
C ILE A 98 -18.97 25.72 -0.57
N ASN A 99 -17.80 26.22 -0.96
CA ASN A 99 -16.76 25.42 -1.62
C ASN A 99 -16.02 24.56 -0.59
N MET A 100 -16.54 23.36 -0.32
CA MET A 100 -15.97 22.44 0.66
C MET A 100 -14.94 21.49 0.08
N TYR A 101 -13.84 21.32 0.80
CA TYR A 101 -12.79 20.35 0.51
C TYR A 101 -12.67 19.38 1.67
N LEU A 102 -12.90 18.10 1.37
CA LEU A 102 -12.92 17.04 2.37
C LEU A 102 -11.59 16.30 2.41
N ASP A 103 -10.98 16.24 3.59
CA ASP A 103 -9.90 15.29 3.88
C ASP A 103 -10.43 13.86 3.79
N LEU A 104 -9.94 13.09 2.82
CA LEU A 104 -10.35 11.70 2.60
C LEU A 104 -10.03 10.80 3.80
N HIS A 105 -9.11 11.19 4.70
CA HIS A 105 -8.92 10.46 5.96
C HIS A 105 -10.17 10.46 6.85
N ALA A 106 -11.12 11.38 6.65
CA ALA A 106 -12.41 11.44 7.32
C ALA A 106 -13.37 10.33 6.84
N VAL A 107 -13.17 9.82 5.63
CA VAL A 107 -14.08 8.87 4.98
C VAL A 107 -13.57 7.44 5.19
N VAL A 108 -14.35 6.61 5.88
CA VAL A 108 -14.07 5.18 5.93
C VAL A 108 -14.67 4.52 4.71
N CYS A 109 -13.82 4.03 3.82
CA CYS A 109 -14.25 3.10 2.80
C CYS A 109 -14.28 1.71 3.44
N HIS A 110 -15.47 1.21 3.79
CA HIS A 110 -15.67 -0.19 4.19
C HIS A 110 -15.54 -1.18 3.02
N MET A 111 -15.23 -0.69 1.82
CA MET A 111 -14.99 -1.55 0.68
C MET A 111 -13.58 -2.14 0.81
N THR A 112 -13.50 -3.47 0.70
CA THR A 112 -12.24 -4.12 0.38
C THR A 112 -11.71 -3.48 -0.90
N MET A 113 -10.50 -2.92 -0.83
CA MET A 113 -9.88 -2.30 -1.99
C MET A 113 -9.90 -3.32 -3.13
N PRO A 114 -10.51 -2.98 -4.28
CA PRO A 114 -10.56 -3.90 -5.41
C PRO A 114 -9.14 -4.27 -5.81
N THR A 115 -8.93 -5.48 -6.31
CA THR A 115 -7.61 -5.87 -6.83
C THR A 115 -7.19 -4.92 -7.96
N TYR A 116 -5.89 -4.71 -8.16
CA TYR A 116 -5.37 -3.81 -9.20
C TYR A 116 -6.00 -4.08 -10.58
N ALA A 117 -6.23 -5.36 -10.90
CA ALA A 117 -6.96 -5.77 -12.10
C ALA A 117 -8.28 -5.00 -12.33
N LYS A 118 -9.04 -4.75 -11.26
CA LYS A 118 -10.37 -4.10 -11.25
C LYS A 118 -10.32 -2.57 -11.16
N TRP A 119 -9.14 -1.95 -11.04
CA TRP A 119 -9.04 -0.48 -10.95
C TRP A 119 -9.40 0.20 -12.28
N ASN A 120 -9.98 1.40 -12.21
CA ASN A 120 -10.22 2.25 -13.38
C ASN A 120 -8.90 2.77 -13.98
N LYS A 121 -8.97 3.38 -15.15
CA LYS A 121 -7.78 3.82 -15.90
C LYS A 121 -7.04 4.95 -15.17
N GLU A 122 -7.76 5.88 -14.59
CA GLU A 122 -7.24 7.08 -13.92
C GLU A 122 -6.44 6.69 -12.67
N SER A 123 -6.99 5.81 -11.82
CA SER A 123 -6.30 5.28 -10.64
C SER A 123 -5.05 4.48 -11.00
N LYS A 124 -5.09 3.72 -12.11
CA LYS A 124 -3.91 3.01 -12.63
C LYS A 124 -2.82 3.97 -13.07
N THR A 125 -3.18 5.07 -13.74
CA THR A 125 -2.25 6.13 -14.17
C THR A 125 -1.62 6.83 -12.97
N LEU A 126 -2.43 7.26 -11.99
CA LEU A 126 -1.92 7.89 -10.77
C LEU A 126 -1.00 6.95 -10.00
N PHE A 127 -1.36 5.68 -9.87
CA PHE A 127 -0.51 4.68 -9.23
C PHE A 127 0.86 4.58 -9.92
N GLN A 128 0.90 4.54 -11.26
CA GLN A 128 2.15 4.51 -12.02
C GLN A 128 3.01 5.75 -11.79
N MET A 129 2.40 6.93 -11.67
CA MET A 129 3.11 8.18 -11.34
C MET A 129 3.73 8.14 -9.95
N TYR A 130 2.99 7.67 -8.93
CA TYR A 130 3.47 7.64 -7.55
C TYR A 130 4.40 6.47 -7.24
N ASN A 131 4.45 5.45 -8.08
CA ASN A 131 5.24 4.24 -7.83
C ASN A 131 6.71 4.33 -8.29
N GLN A 132 7.23 5.53 -8.52
CA GLN A 132 8.58 5.74 -9.05
C GLN A 132 9.69 5.64 -8.00
N SER A 133 9.37 5.74 -6.70
CA SER A 133 10.38 5.54 -5.64
C SER A 133 9.79 5.13 -4.28
N PHE A 134 10.56 4.37 -3.53
CA PHE A 134 10.36 4.10 -2.11
C PHE A 134 11.45 4.82 -1.34
N ALA A 135 11.16 6.04 -0.86
CA ALA A 135 12.05 6.69 0.09
C ALA A 135 12.10 5.85 1.37
N LEU A 136 13.26 5.78 2.03
CA LEU A 136 13.38 5.22 3.37
C LEU A 136 13.55 6.40 4.33
N ALA A 137 12.73 6.44 5.38
CA ALA A 137 12.90 7.41 6.43
C ALA A 137 14.22 7.15 7.17
N HIS A 138 14.93 8.22 7.56
CA HIS A 138 16.18 8.15 8.31
C HIS A 138 16.06 7.24 9.56
N SER A 139 17.17 6.63 9.96
CA SER A 139 17.27 5.66 11.06
C SER A 139 17.09 6.24 12.47
N ALA A 140 16.73 7.53 12.59
CA ALA A 140 16.55 8.22 13.86
C ALA A 140 15.57 7.47 14.79
N LYS A 141 15.97 7.25 16.04
CA LYS A 141 15.10 6.65 17.07
C LYS A 141 14.32 7.75 17.76
N TYR A 142 13.02 7.54 17.92
CA TYR A 142 12.13 8.46 18.63
C TYR A 142 11.53 7.75 19.84
N PRO A 143 11.33 8.43 20.98
CA PRO A 143 10.69 7.85 22.15
C PRO A 143 9.31 7.28 21.81
N HIS A 144 8.97 6.12 22.38
CA HIS A 144 7.61 5.58 22.24
C HIS A 144 6.57 6.58 22.74
N GLY A 145 5.50 6.78 21.97
CA GLY A 145 4.44 7.74 22.28
C GLY A 145 4.73 9.19 21.89
N SER A 146 5.95 9.51 21.44
CA SER A 146 6.23 10.82 20.83
C SER A 146 5.47 10.99 19.51
N TRP A 147 5.20 12.24 19.13
CA TRP A 147 4.53 12.52 17.85
C TRP A 147 5.40 12.05 16.67
N GLU A 148 6.72 12.16 16.78
CA GLU A 148 7.67 11.70 15.77
C GLU A 148 7.60 10.18 15.59
N TYR A 149 7.46 9.44 16.69
CA TYR A 149 7.27 7.99 16.65
C TYR A 149 5.97 7.62 15.93
N VAL A 150 4.86 8.30 16.23
CA VAL A 150 3.56 8.04 15.60
C VAL A 150 3.60 8.38 14.11
N ALA A 151 4.15 9.55 13.74
CA ALA A 151 4.30 9.97 12.35
C ALA A 151 5.17 8.98 11.54
N ARG A 152 6.26 8.49 12.14
CA ARG A 152 7.13 7.48 11.52
C ARG A 152 6.44 6.13 11.38
N LYS A 153 5.62 5.74 12.34
CA LYS A 153 4.81 4.51 12.26
C LYS A 153 3.81 4.58 11.12
N ILE A 154 3.10 5.70 10.98
CA ILE A 154 2.17 5.95 9.86
C ILE A 154 2.92 5.89 8.52
N TYR A 155 4.12 6.48 8.47
CA TYR A 155 4.97 6.42 7.27
C TYR A 155 5.31 4.99 6.87
N PHE A 156 5.81 4.16 7.79
CA PHE A 156 6.18 2.78 7.47
C PHE A 156 4.97 1.89 7.16
N ASP A 157 3.82 2.13 7.80
CA ASP A 157 2.57 1.46 7.46
C ASP A 157 2.14 1.79 6.03
N GLY A 158 2.21 3.07 5.64
CA GLY A 158 1.95 3.51 4.28
C GLY A 158 2.96 2.94 3.27
N LEU A 159 4.24 2.90 3.64
CA LEU A 159 5.31 2.33 2.81
C LEU A 159 5.09 0.83 2.58
N TYR A 160 4.71 0.09 3.62
CA TYR A 160 4.40 -1.33 3.53
C TYR A 160 3.20 -1.58 2.62
N GLN A 161 2.11 -0.83 2.81
CA GLN A 161 0.93 -0.94 1.95
C GLN A 161 1.25 -0.61 0.48
N LYS A 162 2.04 0.45 0.23
CA LYS A 162 2.51 0.78 -1.11
C LYS A 162 3.31 -0.37 -1.74
N ALA A 163 4.20 -1.00 -0.97
CA ALA A 163 5.01 -2.12 -1.43
C ALA A 163 4.14 -3.32 -1.81
N LEU A 164 3.13 -3.66 -0.99
CA LEU A 164 2.19 -4.75 -1.29
C LEU A 164 1.35 -4.49 -2.55
N HIS A 165 0.82 -3.27 -2.71
CA HIS A 165 0.07 -2.91 -3.91
C HIS A 165 0.93 -2.97 -5.17
N SER A 166 2.20 -2.58 -5.05
CA SER A 166 3.19 -2.69 -6.14
C SER A 166 3.53 -4.13 -6.48
N LEU A 167 3.68 -4.98 -5.47
CA LEU A 167 3.89 -6.40 -5.67
C LEU A 167 2.69 -7.03 -6.41
N GLN A 168 1.47 -6.71 -5.98
CA GLN A 168 0.26 -7.18 -6.66
C GLN A 168 0.17 -6.69 -8.11
N TYR A 169 0.50 -5.42 -8.37
CA TYR A 169 0.56 -4.85 -9.71
C TYR A 169 1.44 -5.69 -10.65
N TRP A 170 2.66 -6.00 -10.20
CA TRP A 170 3.64 -6.76 -10.99
C TRP A 170 3.25 -8.23 -11.15
N ILE A 171 2.63 -8.84 -10.14
CA ILE A 171 2.08 -10.20 -10.23
C ILE A 171 0.94 -10.26 -11.26
N ASP A 172 -0.01 -9.31 -11.21
CA ASP A 172 -1.13 -9.27 -12.15
C ASP A 172 -0.67 -9.04 -13.59
N ARG A 173 0.36 -8.20 -13.78
CA ARG A 173 0.92 -7.90 -15.09
C ARG A 173 1.64 -9.11 -15.70
N THR A 174 2.42 -9.84 -14.90
CA THR A 174 3.11 -11.05 -15.37
C THR A 174 2.16 -12.21 -15.61
N ALA A 175 1.13 -12.39 -14.78
CA ALA A 175 0.11 -13.42 -14.98
C ALA A 175 -0.67 -13.26 -16.29
N LYS A 176 -0.89 -12.02 -16.75
CA LYS A 176 -1.64 -11.73 -17.98
C LYS A 176 -0.83 -11.91 -19.27
N LYS A 177 0.50 -11.83 -19.22
CA LYS A 177 1.36 -11.85 -20.43
C LYS A 177 1.73 -13.24 -20.93
N GLY A 178 1.47 -14.30 -20.16
CA GLY A 178 1.75 -15.67 -20.62
C GLY A 178 3.23 -15.86 -21.01
N LYS A 179 3.49 -16.52 -22.14
CA LYS A 179 4.86 -16.77 -22.65
C LYS A 179 5.48 -15.60 -23.43
N ASP A 180 4.69 -14.58 -23.79
CA ASP A 180 5.11 -13.48 -24.66
C ASP A 180 5.43 -12.24 -23.82
N VAL A 181 6.53 -12.29 -23.07
CA VAL A 181 7.06 -11.16 -22.28
C VAL A 181 8.13 -10.44 -23.10
N THR A 182 7.95 -9.15 -23.37
CA THR A 182 8.98 -8.34 -24.07
C THR A 182 10.13 -7.97 -23.13
N TYR A 183 11.27 -7.53 -23.70
CA TYR A 183 12.44 -7.09 -22.92
C TYR A 183 12.10 -5.94 -21.97
N ASP A 184 11.42 -4.90 -22.47
CA ASP A 184 10.99 -3.74 -21.66
C ASP A 184 10.08 -4.15 -20.50
N ASP A 185 9.23 -5.16 -20.71
CA ASP A 185 8.35 -5.67 -19.66
C ASP A 185 9.11 -6.46 -18.59
N LEU A 186 10.15 -7.21 -18.97
CA LEU A 186 10.99 -7.92 -18.03
C LEU A 186 11.86 -6.95 -17.21
N ASP A 187 12.39 -5.91 -17.84
CA ASP A 187 13.19 -4.89 -17.17
C ASP A 187 12.36 -4.04 -16.21
N GLY A 188 11.16 -3.62 -16.65
CA GLY A 188 10.20 -2.98 -15.76
C GLY A 188 9.87 -3.87 -14.56
N TYR A 189 9.61 -5.16 -14.78
CA TYR A 189 9.31 -6.12 -13.70
C TYR A 189 10.48 -6.29 -12.74
N MET A 190 11.70 -6.42 -13.26
CA MET A 190 12.91 -6.57 -12.47
C MET A 190 13.19 -5.32 -11.61
N PHE A 191 13.13 -4.12 -12.20
CA PHE A 191 13.31 -2.87 -11.46
C PHE A 191 12.21 -2.65 -10.43
N GLY A 192 10.96 -2.97 -10.78
CA GLY A 192 9.83 -2.94 -9.87
C GLY A 192 10.04 -3.82 -8.65
N LEU A 193 10.48 -5.07 -8.85
CA LEU A 193 10.79 -6.00 -7.76
C LEU A 193 11.98 -5.54 -6.92
N ARG A 194 13.06 -5.04 -7.53
CA ARG A 194 14.20 -4.45 -6.81
C ARG A 194 13.75 -3.35 -5.85
N ASP A 195 12.88 -2.46 -6.32
CA ASP A 195 12.42 -1.32 -5.53
C ASP A 195 11.50 -1.75 -4.38
N ILE A 196 10.66 -2.78 -4.60
CA ILE A 196 9.86 -3.41 -3.53
C ILE A 196 10.75 -4.11 -2.50
N VAL A 197 11.77 -4.86 -2.94
CA VAL A 197 12.76 -5.49 -2.05
C VAL A 197 13.43 -4.43 -1.18
N LYS A 198 13.87 -3.32 -1.77
CA LYS A 198 14.48 -2.20 -1.03
C LYS A 198 13.54 -1.64 0.04
N ALA A 199 12.26 -1.45 -0.29
CA ALA A 199 11.26 -0.96 0.65
C ALA A 199 11.00 -1.93 1.80
N LEU A 200 10.75 -3.21 1.49
CA LEU A 200 10.44 -4.24 2.48
C LEU A 200 11.66 -4.57 3.35
N ASN A 201 12.88 -4.59 2.80
CA ASN A 201 14.12 -4.69 3.59
C ASN A 201 14.28 -3.50 4.53
N GLY A 202 14.01 -2.28 4.05
CA GLY A 202 14.05 -1.10 4.90
C GLY A 202 13.08 -1.21 6.07
N ILE A 203 11.86 -1.69 5.84
CA ILE A 203 10.89 -1.95 6.91
C ILE A 203 11.41 -3.05 7.86
N TYR A 204 11.95 -4.14 7.31
CA TYR A 204 12.44 -5.27 8.09
C TYR A 204 13.64 -4.91 8.98
N HIS A 205 14.59 -4.13 8.49
CA HIS A 205 15.78 -3.75 9.25
C HIS A 205 15.61 -2.48 10.09
N VAL A 206 14.75 -1.54 9.67
CA VAL A 206 14.64 -0.22 10.33
C VAL A 206 13.39 -0.10 11.19
N ALA A 207 12.23 -0.57 10.73
CA ALA A 207 10.96 -0.35 11.42
C ALA A 207 10.61 -1.48 12.40
N LEU A 208 10.84 -2.73 12.00
CA LEU A 208 10.51 -3.91 12.80
C LEU A 208 11.23 -3.96 14.17
N PRO A 209 12.56 -3.73 14.27
CA PRO A 209 13.28 -3.81 15.54
C PRO A 209 12.84 -2.80 16.60
N VAL A 210 12.28 -1.67 16.17
CA VAL A 210 11.79 -0.60 17.04
C VAL A 210 10.26 -0.57 17.15
N GLN A 211 9.58 -1.62 16.68
CA GLN A 211 8.12 -1.76 16.70
C GLN A 211 7.37 -0.59 16.04
N CYS A 212 8.01 0.08 15.06
CA CYS A 212 7.49 1.27 14.39
C CYS A 212 6.73 0.90 13.10
N VAL A 213 5.98 -0.20 13.15
CA VAL A 213 5.10 -0.71 12.09
C VAL A 213 3.95 -1.50 12.74
N THR A 214 2.74 -1.40 12.21
CA THR A 214 1.55 -2.07 12.77
C THR A 214 1.46 -3.54 12.37
N TYR A 215 2.07 -3.92 11.24
CA TYR A 215 1.92 -5.26 10.67
C TYR A 215 2.72 -6.32 11.43
N PRO A 216 2.18 -7.54 11.60
CA PRO A 216 2.88 -8.65 12.22
C PRO A 216 4.20 -8.99 11.50
N ARG A 217 5.24 -9.32 12.27
CA ARG A 217 6.54 -9.76 11.71
C ARG A 217 6.38 -10.84 10.65
N LYS A 218 5.56 -11.86 10.92
CA LYS A 218 5.31 -12.97 9.98
C LYS A 218 4.85 -12.50 8.60
N ASP A 219 4.00 -11.48 8.54
CA ASP A 219 3.41 -11.00 7.27
C ASP A 219 4.45 -10.20 6.49
N ILE A 220 5.28 -9.41 7.19
CA ILE A 220 6.38 -8.67 6.58
C ILE A 220 7.42 -9.63 6.02
N VAL A 221 7.84 -10.64 6.79
CA VAL A 221 8.81 -11.66 6.36
C VAL A 221 8.28 -12.47 5.18
N LYS A 222 6.99 -12.88 5.21
CA LYS A 222 6.33 -13.57 4.09
C LYS A 222 6.39 -12.77 2.79
N ASN A 223 6.00 -11.50 2.84
CA ASN A 223 5.96 -10.66 1.66
C ASN A 223 7.37 -10.30 1.16
N LEU A 224 8.34 -10.16 2.07
CA LEU A 224 9.74 -9.99 1.71
C LEU A 224 10.30 -11.23 1.02
N ALA A 225 10.06 -12.44 1.58
CA ALA A 225 10.44 -13.71 0.97
C ALA A 225 9.85 -13.85 -0.43
N LEU A 226 8.54 -13.61 -0.58
CA LEU A 226 7.84 -13.72 -1.86
C LEU A 226 8.44 -12.78 -2.91
N THR A 227 8.79 -11.56 -2.51
CA THR A 227 9.38 -10.56 -3.41
C THR A 227 10.79 -10.98 -3.83
N TYR A 228 11.62 -11.46 -2.89
CA TYR A 228 12.96 -11.96 -3.18
C TYR A 228 12.96 -13.17 -4.13
N VAL A 229 12.12 -14.16 -3.89
CA VAL A 229 11.97 -15.35 -4.76
C VAL A 229 11.61 -14.93 -6.18
N ARG A 230 10.67 -13.98 -6.32
CA ARG A 230 10.27 -13.44 -7.63
C ARG A 230 11.37 -12.62 -8.29
N TYR A 231 12.12 -11.85 -7.50
CA TYR A 231 13.22 -11.03 -8.00
C TYR A 231 14.37 -11.89 -8.51
N HIS A 232 14.75 -12.92 -7.76
CA HIS A 232 15.69 -13.93 -8.21
C HIS A 232 15.23 -14.59 -9.52
N GLY A 233 13.96 -15.02 -9.59
CA GLY A 233 13.39 -15.59 -10.81
C GLY A 233 13.46 -14.64 -12.01
N ALA A 234 13.19 -13.35 -11.82
CA ALA A 234 13.31 -12.34 -12.86
C ALA A 234 14.75 -12.17 -13.35
N LEU A 235 15.72 -12.15 -12.43
CA LEU A 235 17.14 -12.04 -12.75
C LEU A 235 17.66 -13.26 -13.52
N VAL A 236 17.27 -14.47 -13.12
CA VAL A 236 17.62 -15.71 -13.83
C VAL A 236 17.02 -15.72 -15.23
N LEU A 237 15.76 -15.33 -15.39
CA LEU A 237 15.13 -15.21 -16.71
C LEU A 237 15.84 -14.19 -17.59
N ALA A 238 16.24 -13.05 -17.01
CA ALA A 238 16.99 -12.02 -17.72
C ALA A 238 18.40 -12.48 -18.14
N GLU A 239 19.09 -13.28 -17.32
CA GLU A 239 20.41 -13.85 -17.64
C GLU A 239 20.36 -14.80 -18.84
N HIS A 240 19.30 -15.60 -18.96
CA HIS A 240 19.16 -16.60 -20.02
C HIS A 240 18.75 -16.01 -21.38
N GLN A 241 18.57 -14.69 -21.49
CA GLN A 241 18.17 -14.04 -22.73
C GLN A 241 19.38 -13.58 -23.56
N PRO A 242 19.58 -14.12 -24.79
CA PRO A 242 20.81 -13.93 -25.56
C PRO A 242 20.98 -12.56 -26.24
N GLN A 243 19.94 -11.70 -26.29
CA GLN A 243 19.98 -10.41 -27.00
C GLN A 243 19.88 -9.18 -26.07
N ARG A 244 20.29 -9.32 -24.81
CA ARG A 244 20.19 -8.22 -23.84
C ARG A 244 21.43 -7.32 -23.91
N ASP A 245 21.22 -6.01 -24.04
CA ASP A 245 22.31 -5.02 -24.16
C ASP A 245 23.17 -4.89 -22.89
N LEU A 246 22.59 -5.14 -21.72
CA LEU A 246 23.27 -5.07 -20.43
C LEU A 246 23.27 -6.43 -19.73
N PRO A 247 24.45 -7.06 -19.51
CA PRO A 247 24.54 -8.33 -18.81
C PRO A 247 24.15 -8.17 -17.34
N ILE A 248 23.39 -9.13 -16.82
CA ILE A 248 23.11 -9.22 -15.39
C ILE A 248 24.34 -9.78 -14.66
N SER A 249 24.76 -9.12 -13.59
CA SER A 249 25.87 -9.59 -12.77
C SER A 249 25.55 -10.93 -12.13
N LYS A 250 26.39 -11.95 -12.36
CA LYS A 250 26.27 -13.26 -11.70
C LYS A 250 26.36 -13.16 -10.17
N GLN A 251 27.16 -12.20 -9.68
CA GLN A 251 27.26 -11.91 -8.25
C GLN A 251 25.90 -11.42 -7.71
N LEU A 252 25.23 -10.52 -8.43
CA LEU A 252 23.91 -10.03 -8.02
C LEU A 252 22.88 -11.17 -7.95
N ILE A 253 22.88 -12.08 -8.93
CA ILE A 253 21.99 -13.25 -8.92
C ILE A 253 22.26 -14.11 -7.68
N HIS A 254 23.54 -14.36 -7.39
CA HIS A 254 23.96 -15.13 -6.22
C HIS A 254 23.56 -14.46 -4.91
N ASP A 255 23.85 -13.18 -4.72
CA ASP A 255 23.53 -12.43 -3.49
C ASP A 255 22.01 -12.41 -3.24
N VAL A 256 21.22 -12.19 -4.30
CA VAL A 256 19.76 -12.22 -4.21
C VAL A 256 19.25 -13.62 -3.90
N LYS A 257 19.87 -14.68 -4.44
CA LYS A 257 19.53 -16.07 -4.11
C LYS A 257 19.78 -16.36 -2.63
N VAL A 258 20.94 -15.98 -2.09
CA VAL A 258 21.30 -16.19 -0.68
C VAL A 258 20.30 -15.51 0.24
N GLU A 259 19.97 -14.24 -0.02
CA GLU A 259 18.98 -13.52 0.78
C GLU A 259 17.57 -14.10 0.64
N ALA A 260 17.17 -14.55 -0.56
CA ALA A 260 15.90 -15.22 -0.79
C ALA A 260 15.76 -16.50 0.03
N VAL A 261 16.81 -17.32 0.09
CA VAL A 261 16.84 -18.55 0.90
C VAL A 261 16.80 -18.20 2.39
N ARG A 262 17.62 -17.25 2.84
CA ARG A 262 17.67 -16.80 4.25
C ARG A 262 16.30 -16.35 4.75
N ILE A 263 15.64 -15.45 4.01
CA ILE A 263 14.35 -14.90 4.41
C ILE A 263 13.22 -15.94 4.26
N SER A 264 13.31 -16.86 3.29
CA SER A 264 12.35 -17.97 3.15
C SER A 264 12.43 -18.94 4.34
N ASN A 265 13.64 -19.29 4.79
CA ASN A 265 13.83 -20.13 5.98
C ASN A 265 13.28 -19.45 7.24
N GLU A 266 13.53 -18.14 7.43
CA GLU A 266 12.94 -17.38 8.54
C GLU A 266 11.39 -17.41 8.48
N PHE A 267 10.79 -17.30 7.30
CA PHE A 267 9.33 -17.41 7.16
C PHE A 267 8.81 -18.80 7.55
N ILE A 268 9.47 -19.87 7.08
CA ILE A 268 9.11 -21.26 7.36
C ILE A 268 9.13 -21.52 8.87
N GLU A 269 10.15 -21.04 9.57
CA GLU A 269 10.25 -21.14 11.04
C GLU A 269 9.16 -20.34 11.76
N LEU A 270 8.88 -19.11 11.30
CA LEU A 270 7.90 -18.22 11.92
C LEU A 270 6.45 -18.66 11.70
N SER A 271 6.14 -19.42 10.65
CA SER A 271 4.76 -19.74 10.25
C SER A 271 4.60 -21.15 9.68
N PRO A 272 4.82 -22.21 10.50
CA PRO A 272 4.82 -23.61 10.05
C PRO A 272 3.45 -24.14 9.59
N LYS A 273 2.36 -23.39 9.84
CA LYS A 273 0.98 -23.75 9.47
C LYS A 273 0.41 -22.89 8.34
N ASP A 274 1.23 -22.05 7.71
CA ASP A 274 0.75 -21.20 6.60
C ASP A 274 0.51 -22.04 5.33
N LYS A 275 -0.58 -21.72 4.62
CA LYS A 275 -0.98 -22.40 3.38
C LYS A 275 0.05 -22.26 2.25
N ASP A 276 0.86 -21.20 2.27
CA ASP A 276 1.80 -20.87 1.21
C ASP A 276 3.21 -21.45 1.47
N LEU A 277 3.38 -22.23 2.54
CA LEU A 277 4.68 -22.77 2.98
C LEU A 277 5.33 -23.70 1.94
N GLU A 278 4.54 -24.50 1.22
CA GLU A 278 5.03 -25.41 0.18
C GLU A 278 5.80 -24.66 -0.93
N VAL A 279 5.40 -23.43 -1.24
CA VAL A 279 6.05 -22.60 -2.27
C VAL A 279 7.47 -22.22 -1.85
N PHE A 280 7.66 -21.82 -0.60
CA PHE A 280 8.96 -21.41 -0.07
C PHE A 280 9.86 -22.62 0.17
N GLN A 281 9.31 -23.72 0.69
CA GLN A 281 10.07 -24.96 0.88
C GLN A 281 10.60 -25.48 -0.46
N THR A 282 9.75 -25.54 -1.48
CA THR A 282 10.15 -25.97 -2.83
C THR A 282 11.27 -25.09 -3.38
N PHE A 283 11.22 -23.77 -3.15
CA PHE A 283 12.26 -22.86 -3.60
C PHE A 283 13.60 -23.11 -2.88
N VAL A 284 13.58 -23.28 -1.56
CA VAL A 284 14.78 -23.58 -0.76
C VAL A 284 15.40 -24.91 -1.19
N ASP A 285 14.60 -25.97 -1.29
CA ASP A 285 15.07 -27.30 -1.71
C ASP A 285 15.71 -27.26 -3.12
N THR A 286 15.13 -26.46 -4.03
CA THR A 286 15.65 -26.27 -5.40
C THR A 286 16.91 -25.40 -5.43
N ALA A 287 17.05 -24.49 -4.47
CA ALA A 287 18.20 -23.60 -4.35
C ALA A 287 19.43 -24.35 -3.81
N ASP A 288 19.24 -25.30 -2.90
CA ASP A 288 20.30 -26.09 -2.26
C ASP A 288 20.73 -27.31 -3.10
N ASP A 289 19.83 -27.87 -3.94
CA ASP A 289 20.14 -29.02 -4.79
C ASP A 289 19.64 -28.85 -6.26
N PRO A 290 20.53 -28.52 -7.22
CA PRO A 290 20.15 -28.37 -8.62
C PRO A 290 19.68 -29.69 -9.27
N GLU A 291 19.99 -30.87 -8.71
CA GLU A 291 19.47 -32.15 -9.22
C GLU A 291 17.99 -32.37 -8.84
N ALA A 292 17.57 -31.86 -7.68
CA ALA A 292 16.18 -31.88 -7.21
C ALA A 292 15.24 -31.05 -8.11
N ALA A 293 15.73 -29.95 -8.69
CA ALA A 293 15.03 -29.13 -9.68
C ALA A 293 14.55 -29.96 -10.90
N THR A 294 15.43 -30.82 -11.39
CA THR A 294 15.16 -31.75 -12.50
C THR A 294 14.12 -32.82 -12.14
N ALA A 295 14.11 -33.27 -10.87
CA ALA A 295 13.14 -34.23 -10.36
C ALA A 295 11.75 -33.59 -10.14
N ALA A 296 11.69 -32.37 -9.61
CA ALA A 296 10.46 -31.60 -9.44
C ALA A 296 9.82 -31.23 -10.79
N ALA A 297 10.61 -30.79 -11.77
CA ALA A 297 10.16 -30.54 -13.13
C ALA A 297 9.61 -31.80 -13.84
N LYS A 298 10.20 -32.98 -13.58
CA LYS A 298 9.69 -34.28 -14.05
C LYS A 298 8.38 -34.70 -13.36
N LYS A 299 8.22 -34.43 -12.05
CA LYS A 299 6.96 -34.67 -11.31
C LYS A 299 5.83 -33.76 -11.78
N ALA A 300 6.09 -32.46 -11.99
CA ALA A 300 5.10 -31.51 -12.49
C ALA A 300 4.64 -31.82 -13.94
N LYS A 301 5.55 -32.26 -14.82
CA LYS A 301 5.19 -32.76 -16.16
C LYS A 301 4.34 -34.04 -16.11
N LYS A 302 4.57 -34.94 -15.13
CA LYS A 302 3.74 -36.15 -14.93
C LYS A 302 2.33 -35.82 -14.41
N SER A 303 2.17 -34.87 -13.49
CA SER A 303 0.84 -34.46 -12.98
C SER A 303 0.01 -33.72 -14.04
N SER A 304 0.65 -32.86 -14.84
CA SER A 304 0.07 -32.20 -16.01
C SER A 304 -0.45 -33.19 -17.06
N LYS A 305 0.34 -34.23 -17.39
CA LYS A 305 -0.08 -35.33 -18.29
C LYS A 305 -1.25 -36.14 -17.72
N LYS A 306 -1.32 -36.33 -16.41
CA LYS A 306 -2.43 -37.03 -15.74
C LYS A 306 -3.73 -36.22 -15.80
N LYS A 307 -3.66 -34.89 -15.61
CA LYS A 307 -4.82 -33.98 -15.73
C LYS A 307 -5.34 -33.83 -17.17
N LYS A 308 -4.46 -33.93 -18.18
CA LYS A 308 -4.87 -33.90 -19.61
C LYS A 308 -5.58 -35.17 -20.09
N LYS A 309 -5.44 -36.31 -19.39
CA LYS A 309 -6.09 -37.59 -19.75
C LYS A 309 -7.49 -37.77 -19.16
N ALA A 310 -8.00 -36.82 -18.36
CA ALA A 310 -9.30 -36.91 -17.69
C ALA A 310 -10.22 -35.72 -18.03
N ARG A 311 -10.38 -35.40 -19.32
CA ARG A 311 -11.56 -34.66 -19.80
C ARG A 311 -12.42 -35.64 -20.62
N PRO A 312 -13.64 -35.97 -20.17
CA PRO A 312 -14.63 -36.57 -21.04
C PRO A 312 -15.07 -35.54 -22.09
N HIS A 313 -15.43 -36.06 -23.26
CA HIS A 313 -15.83 -35.35 -24.46
C HIS A 313 -16.93 -34.28 -24.27
N GLN A 314 -16.85 -33.26 -25.13
CA GLN A 314 -17.85 -32.21 -25.38
C GLN A 314 -19.22 -32.78 -25.81
N VAL A 315 -20.28 -32.05 -25.44
CA VAL A 315 -21.49 -31.79 -26.26
C VAL A 315 -21.80 -30.30 -26.02
N VAL A 316 -21.38 -29.39 -26.90
CA VAL A 316 -22.12 -28.76 -28.03
C VAL A 316 -23.36 -27.96 -27.60
N ASP A 317 -23.23 -26.64 -27.78
CA ASP A 317 -24.18 -25.53 -28.03
C ASP A 317 -25.66 -25.64 -27.64
N GLU A 318 -26.16 -24.59 -26.98
CA GLU A 318 -27.25 -23.78 -27.55
C GLU A 318 -27.33 -22.39 -26.88
N GLU A 319 -27.60 -21.41 -27.73
CA GLU A 319 -27.82 -19.99 -27.44
C GLU A 319 -29.03 -19.76 -26.51
N LEU A 320 -28.90 -18.79 -25.59
CA LEU A 320 -29.90 -17.75 -25.26
C LEU A 320 -29.35 -16.71 -24.27
#